data_AF-A0A5M9ZHQ0-F1
#
_entry.id   AF-A0A5M9ZHQ0-F1
#
_cell.length_a   1.000
_cell.length_b   1.000
_cell.length_c   1.000
_cell.angle_alpha   90.00
_cell.angle_beta   90.00
_cell.angle_gamma   90.00
#
_symmetry.space_group_name_H-M   'P 1'
#
loop_
_entity.id
_entity.type
_entity.pdbx_description
1 polymer ?
#
loop_
_entity_poly.entity_id
_entity_poly.type
_entity_poly.pdbx_seq_one_letter_code
_entity_poly.pdbx_strand_id
1 'polypeptide(L)'
;MYDDSDAFYAGLDDFTLCELFHQFANGYAAALLAARRNARGRGDADAERAYLDEAIGLKGAMRRIGDRDRDAQIGAIRRWRGRTEELREAPHVAA
;
A
#
# COMPACT_ATOMS: atom_id res chain seq x y z
N MET A 1 -9.04 -14.20 -0.87
CA MET A 1 -9.50 -12.80 -0.79
C MET A 1 -9.69 -12.53 0.69
N TYR A 2 -8.96 -11.57 1.29
CA TYR A 2 -9.14 -11.25 2.71
C TYR A 2 -10.50 -10.56 2.89
N ASP A 3 -11.28 -11.04 3.87
CA ASP A 3 -12.48 -10.35 4.33
C ASP A 3 -12.06 -8.98 4.90
N ASP A 4 -12.61 -7.90 4.34
CA ASP A 4 -12.31 -6.52 4.76
C ASP A 4 -13.35 -5.98 5.77
N SER A 5 -14.15 -6.88 6.34
CA SER A 5 -15.16 -6.53 7.34
C SER A 5 -14.51 -6.02 8.64
N ASP A 6 -15.19 -5.11 9.34
CA ASP A 6 -14.77 -4.70 10.69
C ASP A 6 -14.73 -5.91 11.64
N ALA A 7 -15.58 -6.91 11.41
CA ALA A 7 -15.61 -8.16 12.16
C ALA A 7 -14.33 -9.00 11.97
N PHE A 8 -13.78 -9.05 10.75
CA PHE A 8 -12.50 -9.70 10.48
C PHE A 8 -11.39 -9.09 11.33
N TYR A 9 -11.22 -7.76 11.26
CA TYR A 9 -10.18 -7.10 12.03
C TYR A 9 -10.42 -7.23 13.53
N ALA A 10 -11.67 -7.13 14.01
CA ALA A 10 -12.02 -7.27 15.43
C ALA A 10 -11.59 -8.62 16.02
N GLY A 11 -11.54 -9.68 15.22
CA GLY A 11 -11.08 -11.00 15.64
C GLY A 11 -9.55 -11.17 15.71
N LEU A 12 -8.77 -10.19 15.24
CA LEU A 12 -7.31 -10.27 15.23
C LEU A 12 -6.71 -9.71 16.52
N ASP A 13 -5.73 -10.43 17.07
CA ASP A 13 -4.84 -9.89 18.10
C ASP A 13 -3.89 -8.82 17.53
N ASP A 14 -3.32 -8.00 18.42
CA ASP A 14 -2.46 -6.87 18.04
C ASP A 14 -1.20 -7.30 17.27
N PHE A 15 -0.64 -8.47 17.57
CA PHE A 15 0.54 -8.97 16.88
C PHE A 15 0.17 -9.35 15.44
N THR A 16 -0.89 -10.13 15.25
CA THR A 16 -1.37 -10.54 13.93
C THR A 16 -1.78 -9.33 13.09
N LEU A 17 -2.43 -8.32 13.69
CA LEU A 17 -2.77 -7.10 12.98
C LEU A 17 -1.52 -6.32 12.56
N CYS A 18 -0.53 -6.22 13.45
CA CYS A 18 0.73 -5.57 13.13
C CYS A 18 1.47 -6.28 11.99
N GLU A 19 1.49 -7.62 11.97
CA GLU A 19 2.05 -8.39 10.85
C GLU A 19 1.31 -8.13 9.54
N LEU A 20 -0.02 -8.15 9.54
CA LEU A 20 -0.83 -7.83 8.37
C LEU A 20 -0.57 -6.39 7.88
N PHE A 21 -0.48 -5.43 8.79
CA PHE A 21 -0.15 -4.05 8.46
C PHE A 21 1.18 -3.95 7.70
N HIS A 22 2.22 -4.63 8.17
CA HIS A 22 3.52 -4.67 7.49
C HIS A 22 3.46 -5.43 6.15
N GLN A 23 2.69 -6.51 6.08
CA GLN A 23 2.50 -7.28 4.84
C GLN A 23 1.85 -6.42 3.75
N PHE A 24 0.77 -5.70 4.07
CA PHE A 24 0.11 -4.79 3.13
C PHE A 24 0.99 -3.59 2.76
N ALA A 25 1.77 -3.05 3.71
CA ALA A 25 2.75 -2.01 3.40
C ALA A 25 3.80 -2.49 2.38
N ASN A 26 4.32 -3.71 2.55
CA ASN A 26 5.31 -4.29 1.63
C ASN A 26 4.72 -4.57 0.25
N GLY A 27 3.49 -5.12 0.19
CA GLY A 27 2.78 -5.34 -1.07
C GLY A 27 2.56 -4.02 -1.83
N TYR A 28 2.16 -2.98 -1.11
CA TYR A 28 1.96 -1.66 -1.68
C TYR A 28 3.26 -1.00 -2.16
N ALA A 29 4.35 -1.12 -1.39
CA ALA A 29 5.67 -0.66 -1.80
C ALA A 29 6.15 -1.34 -3.09
N ALA A 30 5.90 -2.65 -3.24
CA ALA A 30 6.23 -3.39 -4.45
C ALA A 30 5.42 -2.91 -5.66
N ALA A 31 4.12 -2.65 -5.48
CA ALA A 31 3.26 -2.11 -6.53
C ALA A 31 3.70 -0.72 -7.00
N LEU A 32 4.03 0.17 -6.06
CA LEU A 32 4.58 1.51 -6.37
C LEU A 32 5.89 1.41 -7.16
N LEU A 33 6.79 0.49 -6.78
CA LEU A 33 8.04 0.27 -7.51
C LEU A 33 7.78 -0.22 -8.95
N ALA A 34 6.84 -1.14 -9.14
CA ALA A 34 6.47 -1.64 -10.45
C ALA A 34 5.85 -0.54 -11.32
N ALA A 35 4.89 0.21 -10.79
CA ALA A 35 4.26 1.34 -11.46
C ALA A 35 5.29 2.41 -11.85
N ARG A 36 6.22 2.74 -10.94
CA ARG A 36 7.32 3.67 -11.20
C ARG A 36 8.23 3.19 -12.34
N ARG A 37 8.63 1.91 -12.34
CA ARG A 37 9.46 1.34 -13.41
C ARG A 37 8.75 1.41 -14.76
N ASN A 38 7.44 1.15 -14.77
CA ASN A 38 6.64 1.24 -15.98
C ASN A 38 6.51 2.68 -16.49
N ALA A 39 6.22 3.65 -15.61
CA ALA A 39 6.21 5.07 -15.95
C ALA A 39 7.54 5.55 -16.55
N ARG A 40 8.65 5.17 -15.91
CA ARG A 40 10.01 5.45 -16.43
C ARG A 40 10.24 4.83 -17.80
N GLY A 41 9.79 3.60 -18.03
CA GLY A 41 9.87 2.93 -19.33
C GLY A 41 9.11 3.64 -20.45
N ARG A 42 8.03 4.37 -20.11
CA ARG A 42 7.27 5.21 -21.03
C ARG A 42 7.80 6.64 -21.16
N GLY A 43 8.84 7.01 -20.41
CA GLY A 43 9.35 8.39 -20.35
C GLY A 43 8.44 9.36 -19.60
N ASP A 44 7.49 8.86 -18.81
CA ASP A 44 6.55 9.67 -18.03
C ASP A 44 7.18 10.07 -16.68
N ALA A 45 7.90 11.20 -16.70
CA ALA A 45 8.63 11.70 -15.55
C ALA A 45 7.72 12.16 -14.40
N ASP A 46 6.53 12.69 -14.72
CA ASP A 46 5.56 13.16 -13.73
C ASP A 46 4.97 11.98 -12.96
N ALA A 47 4.56 10.92 -13.66
CA ALA A 47 4.10 9.70 -13.01
C ALA A 47 5.23 9.01 -12.24
N GLU A 48 6.46 8.97 -12.77
CA GLU A 48 7.61 8.42 -12.02
C GLU A 48 7.78 9.16 -10.69
N ARG A 49 7.71 10.50 -10.71
CA ARG A 49 7.85 11.33 -9.52
C ARG A 49 6.71 11.11 -8.54
N ALA A 50 5.47 11.06 -9.02
CA ALA A 50 4.30 10.83 -8.19
C ALA A 50 4.41 9.51 -7.40
N TYR A 51 4.78 8.41 -8.06
CA TYR A 51 4.95 7.12 -7.38
C TYR A 51 6.12 7.11 -6.39
N LEU A 52 7.19 7.86 -6.67
CA LEU A 52 8.31 8.01 -5.74
C LEU A 52 7.88 8.77 -4.48
N ASP A 53 7.16 9.87 -4.63
CA ASP A 53 6.66 10.68 -3.52
C ASP A 53 5.66 9.88 -2.66
N GLU A 54 4.81 9.07 -3.30
CA GLU A 54 3.89 8.15 -2.63
C GLU A 54 4.64 7.05 -1.83
N ALA A 55 5.73 6.50 -2.37
CA ALA A 55 6.59 5.54 -1.66
C ALA A 55 7.32 6.17 -0.46
N ILE A 56 7.72 7.45 -0.56
CA ILE A 56 8.26 8.22 0.58
C ILE A 56 7.17 8.43 1.64
N GLY A 57 5.96 8.78 1.22
CA GLY A 57 4.79 8.92 2.07
C GLY A 57 4.48 7.65 2.86
N LEU A 58 4.53 6.48 2.21
CA LEU A 58 4.38 5.17 2.85
C LEU A 58 5.41 4.95 3.98
N LYS A 59 6.69 5.18 3.71
CA LYS A 59 7.76 5.08 4.74
C LYS A 59 7.55 6.06 5.89
N GLY A 60 6.98 7.24 5.61
CA GLY A 60 6.59 8.21 6.63
C GLY A 60 5.43 7.70 7.49
N ALA A 61 4.41 7.12 6.85
CA ALA A 61 3.24 6.57 7.54
C ALA A 61 3.62 5.38 8.44
N MET A 62 4.43 4.44 7.96
CA MET A 62 4.90 3.30 8.75
C MET A 62 5.67 3.70 10.01
N ARG A 63 6.39 4.84 9.98
CA ARG A 63 7.11 5.35 11.16
C ARG A 63 6.21 6.07 12.17
N ARG A 64 5.06 6.57 11.74
CA ARG A 64 4.12 7.32 12.58
C ARG A 64 3.04 6.46 13.19
N ILE A 65 2.55 5.47 12.44
CA ILE A 65 1.56 4.52 12.92
C ILE A 65 2.27 3.60 13.89
N GLY A 66 1.96 3.74 15.18
CA GLY A 66 2.55 2.90 16.21
C GLY A 66 2.05 1.47 16.12
N ASP A 67 2.85 0.52 16.61
CA ASP A 67 2.53 -0.92 16.57
C ASP A 67 1.26 -1.29 17.34
N ARG A 68 0.76 -0.40 18.21
CA ARG A 68 -0.47 -0.59 19.01
C ARG A 68 -1.63 0.31 18.59
N ASP A 69 -1.47 1.11 17.53
CA ASP A 69 -2.55 1.97 17.02
C ASP A 69 -3.41 1.19 16.03
N ARG A 70 -4.32 0.41 16.59
CA ARG A 70 -5.16 -0.55 15.87
C ARG A 70 -5.98 0.11 14.76
N ASP A 71 -6.63 1.22 15.07
CA ASP A 71 -7.50 1.92 14.13
C ASP A 71 -6.68 2.54 12.98
N ALA A 72 -5.52 3.11 13.29
CA ALA A 72 -4.63 3.63 12.26
C ALA A 72 -4.05 2.53 11.36
N GLN A 73 -3.71 1.37 11.92
CA GLN A 73 -3.25 0.20 11.16
C GLN A 73 -4.33 -0.32 10.21
N ILE A 74 -5.57 -0.52 10.69
CA ILE A 74 -6.70 -0.97 9.86
C ILE A 74 -6.98 0.04 8.74
N GLY A 75 -7.05 1.33 9.08
CA GLY A 75 -7.26 2.39 8.10
C GLY A 75 -6.16 2.45 7.04
N ALA A 76 -4.90 2.17 7.42
CA ALA A 76 -3.79 2.10 6.48
C ALA A 76 -3.86 0.85 5.60
N ILE A 77 -4.14 -0.33 6.16
CA ILE A 77 -4.33 -1.58 5.41
C ILE A 77 -5.36 -1.38 4.30
N ARG A 78 -6.54 -0.85 4.63
CA ARG A 78 -7.62 -0.60 3.66
C ARG A 78 -7.17 0.31 2.52
N ARG A 79 -6.56 1.45 2.84
CA ARG A 79 -6.07 2.41 1.84
C ARG A 79 -5.00 1.78 0.94
N TRP A 80 -4.00 1.12 1.51
CA TRP A 80 -2.88 0.56 0.77
C TRP A 80 -3.31 -0.64 -0.08
N ARG A 81 -4.25 -1.44 0.40
CA ARG A 81 -4.85 -2.53 -0.37
C ARG A 81 -5.59 -1.97 -1.59
N GLY A 82 -6.54 -1.05 -1.39
CA GLY A 82 -7.30 -0.47 -2.51
C GLY A 82 -6.37 0.17 -3.54
N ARG A 83 -5.38 0.93 -3.07
CA ARG A 83 -4.39 1.55 -3.97
C ARG A 83 -3.49 0.54 -4.68
N THR A 84 -3.15 -0.59 -4.05
CA THR A 84 -2.42 -1.69 -4.70
C THR A 84 -3.25 -2.34 -5.81
N GLU A 85 -4.55 -2.55 -5.58
CA GLU A 85 -5.48 -3.08 -6.57
C GLU A 85 -5.61 -2.10 -7.76
N GLU A 86 -5.78 -0.81 -7.50
CA GLU A 86 -5.80 0.24 -8.54
C GLU A 86 -4.53 0.24 -9.39
N LEU A 87 -3.35 0.15 -8.77
CA LEU A 87 -2.07 0.13 -9.49
C LEU A 87 -1.88 -1.15 -10.32
N ARG A 88 -2.50 -2.25 -9.91
CA ARG A 88 -2.48 -3.52 -10.64
C ARG A 88 -3.42 -3.51 -11.84
N GLU A 89 -4.58 -2.85 -11.71
CA GLU A 89 -5.58 -2.73 -12.78
C GLU A 89 -5.30 -1.59 -13.75
N ALA A 90 -4.44 -0.64 -13.37
CA ALA A 90 -3.99 0.43 -14.26
C ALA A 90 -3.42 -0.19 -15.55
N PRO A 91 -4.03 0.09 -16.72
CA PRO A 91 -3.68 -0.60 -17.95
C PRO A 91 -2.20 -0.42 -18.22
N HIS A 92 -1.49 -1.54 -18.30
CA HIS A 92 -0.15 -1.61 -18.87
C HIS A 92 -0.30 -1.34 -20.38
N VAL A 93 -0.52 -0.08 -20.75
CA VAL A 93 -0.56 0.31 -22.16
C VAL A 93 0.84 0.06 -22.70
N ALA A 94 0.98 -1.07 -23.40
CA ALA A 94 2.14 -1.36 -24.22
C ALA A 94 2.18 -0.29 -25.32
N ALA A 95 3.24 0.50 -25.30
CA ALA A 95 3.61 1.36 -26.42
C ALA A 95 4.17 0.48 -27.55
#